data_AF-A0A563UI49-F1
#
_entry.id   AF-A0A563UI49-F1
#
_cell.length_a   1.000
_cell.length_b   1.000
_cell.length_c   1.000
_cell.angle_alpha   90.00
_cell.angle_beta   90.00
_cell.angle_gamma   90.00
#
_symmetry.space_group_name_H-M   'P 1'
#
loop_
_entity.id
_entity.type
_entity.pdbx_description
1 polymer ?
#
loop_
_entity_poly.entity_id
_entity_poly.type
_entity_poly.pdbx_seq_one_letter_code
_entity_poly.pdbx_strand_id
1 'polypeptide(L)'
;MKAIISTKTHAVLDYLAGALITFSPWIFGFAHLGGAPLFIPLLIGSMQLVMALFSQHQLGLFKAVPMQLHLTIDMLAGCVLIASPFIYGFAQLVVWPHVLLGIFSLSAGLLTQNSPLYRVRFFDERGY
;
A
#
# COMPACT_ATOMS: atom_id res chain seq x y z
N MET A 1 8.77 2.53 -19.33
CA MET A 1 7.78 3.61 -19.11
C MET A 1 8.41 4.64 -18.18
N LYS A 2 8.04 5.92 -18.29
CA LYS A 2 8.57 6.98 -17.43
C LYS A 2 7.76 7.01 -16.13
N ALA A 3 8.41 6.98 -14.97
CA ALA A 3 7.71 7.11 -13.71
C ALA A 3 7.01 8.46 -13.62
N ILE A 4 5.73 8.45 -13.26
CA ILE A 4 4.86 9.64 -13.22
C ILE A 4 4.91 10.27 -11.83
N ILE A 5 5.04 9.46 -10.78
CA ILE A 5 4.97 9.90 -9.38
C ILE A 5 6.38 9.99 -8.79
N SER A 6 6.71 11.15 -8.21
CA SER A 6 7.97 11.33 -7.47
C SER A 6 7.93 10.60 -6.11
N THR A 7 9.07 10.18 -5.58
CA THR A 7 9.11 9.52 -4.26
C THR A 7 8.60 10.41 -3.12
N LYS A 8 8.72 11.74 -3.25
CA LYS A 8 8.14 12.71 -2.30
C LYS A 8 6.62 12.70 -2.36
N THR A 9 6.05 12.70 -3.57
CA THR A 9 4.61 12.63 -3.78
C THR A 9 4.06 11.29 -3.29
N HIS A 10 4.73 10.17 -3.60
CA HIS A 10 4.36 8.85 -3.10
C HIS A 10 4.32 8.84 -1.58
N ALA A 11 5.34 9.36 -0.89
CA ALA A 11 5.38 9.37 0.57
C ALA A 11 4.16 10.09 1.20
N VAL A 12 3.69 11.20 0.59
CA VAL A 12 2.46 11.87 1.06
C VAL A 12 1.23 11.00 0.79
N LEU A 13 1.13 10.44 -0.42
CA LEU A 13 0.01 9.58 -0.79
C LEU A 13 -0.05 8.32 0.07
N ASP A 14 1.09 7.77 0.45
CA ASP A 14 1.21 6.54 1.23
C ASP A 14 0.71 6.72 2.66
N TYR A 15 1.07 7.82 3.35
CA TYR A 15 0.48 8.14 4.65
C TYR A 15 -1.04 8.36 4.57
N LEU A 16 -1.51 9.09 3.55
CA LEU A 16 -2.94 9.34 3.38
C LEU A 16 -3.71 8.07 3.05
N ALA A 17 -3.18 7.24 2.16
CA ALA A 17 -3.80 5.98 1.75
C ALA A 17 -3.75 4.94 2.87
N GLY A 18 -2.62 4.79 3.56
CA GLY A 18 -2.49 3.92 4.71
C GLY A 18 -3.51 4.27 5.80
N ALA A 19 -3.69 5.56 6.11
CA ALA A 19 -4.73 6.01 7.04
C ALA A 19 -6.15 5.73 6.50
N LEU A 20 -6.43 6.08 5.24
CA LEU A 20 -7.73 5.85 4.62
C LEU A 20 -8.09 4.37 4.57
N ILE A 21 -7.13 3.48 4.25
CA ILE A 21 -7.30 2.03 4.22
C ILE A 21 -7.56 1.52 5.63
N THR A 22 -6.75 1.92 6.61
CA THR A 22 -6.90 1.54 8.02
C THR A 22 -8.30 1.88 8.54
N PHE A 23 -8.77 3.11 8.28
CA PHE A 23 -10.05 3.60 8.77
C PHE A 23 -11.22 3.35 7.82
N SER A 24 -10.99 2.73 6.66
CA SER A 24 -12.02 2.43 5.65
C SER A 24 -13.24 1.70 6.23
N PRO A 25 -13.13 0.74 7.18
CA PRO A 25 -14.30 0.08 7.74
C PRO A 25 -15.28 1.04 8.41
N TRP A 26 -14.77 2.06 9.10
CA TRP A 26 -15.60 3.05 9.78
C TRP A 26 -16.08 4.13 8.82
N ILE A 27 -15.21 4.60 7.92
CA ILE A 27 -15.53 5.65 6.94
C ILE A 27 -16.63 5.21 5.99
N PHE A 28 -16.59 3.96 5.51
CA PHE A 28 -17.57 3.42 4.57
C PHE A 28 -18.63 2.53 5.25
N GLY A 29 -18.66 2.47 6.58
CA GLY A 29 -19.76 1.87 7.35
C GLY A 29 -19.80 0.34 7.38
N PHE A 30 -18.74 -0.37 7.01
CA PHE A 30 -18.69 -1.84 7.02
C PHE A 30 -17.97 -2.45 8.24
N ALA A 31 -17.56 -1.63 9.22
CA ALA A 31 -16.90 -2.11 10.44
C ALA A 31 -17.71 -3.16 11.23
N HIS A 32 -19.05 -3.04 11.19
CA HIS A 32 -19.97 -3.95 11.88
C HIS A 32 -19.97 -5.38 11.32
N LEU A 33 -19.48 -5.60 10.09
CA LEU A 33 -19.40 -6.93 9.48
C LEU A 33 -18.34 -7.82 10.14
N GLY A 34 -17.34 -7.23 10.82
CA GLY A 34 -16.25 -7.97 11.43
C GLY A 34 -15.43 -8.77 10.41
N GLY A 35 -14.75 -9.82 10.89
CA GLY A 35 -14.07 -10.81 10.06
C GLY A 35 -13.09 -10.22 9.03
N ALA A 36 -12.97 -10.89 7.88
CA ALA A 36 -12.09 -10.46 6.80
C ALA A 36 -12.36 -9.01 6.29
N PRO A 37 -13.63 -8.57 6.09
CA PRO A 37 -13.93 -7.19 5.71
C PRO A 37 -13.34 -6.14 6.65
N LEU A 38 -13.32 -6.40 7.96
CA LEU A 38 -12.78 -5.46 8.94
C LEU A 38 -11.25 -5.58 9.05
N PHE A 39 -10.74 -6.80 9.24
CA PHE A 39 -9.35 -7.00 9.63
C PHE A 39 -8.36 -6.85 8.48
N ILE A 40 -8.74 -7.18 7.24
CA ILE A 40 -7.83 -7.06 6.09
C ILE A 40 -7.42 -5.59 5.85
N PRO A 41 -8.34 -4.63 5.65
CA PRO A 41 -7.95 -3.24 5.45
C PRO A 41 -7.28 -2.66 6.70
N LEU A 42 -7.72 -3.05 7.90
CA LEU A 42 -7.08 -2.61 9.14
C LEU A 42 -5.60 -3.02 9.19
N LEU A 43 -5.29 -4.29 8.91
CA LEU A 43 -3.93 -4.82 8.94
C LEU A 43 -3.08 -4.26 7.79
N ILE A 44 -3.62 -4.24 6.56
CA ILE A 44 -2.90 -3.74 5.38
C ILE A 44 -2.60 -2.25 5.52
N GLY A 45 -3.59 -1.43 5.88
CA GLY A 45 -3.40 0.00 6.07
C GLY A 45 -2.42 0.31 7.20
N SER A 46 -2.52 -0.39 8.33
CA SER A 46 -1.58 -0.22 9.44
C SER A 46 -0.17 -0.63 9.05
N MET A 47 -0.02 -1.74 8.32
CA MET A 47 1.26 -2.17 7.78
C MET A 47 1.85 -1.12 6.82
N GLN A 48 1.04 -0.53 5.94
CA GLN A 48 1.50 0.54 5.05
C GLN A 48 2.00 1.76 5.83
N LEU A 49 1.27 2.20 6.87
CA LEU A 49 1.73 3.29 7.73
C LEU A 49 3.06 2.99 8.43
N VAL A 50 3.23 1.77 8.94
CA VAL A 50 4.50 1.33 9.51
C VAL A 50 5.58 1.32 8.43
N MET A 51 5.30 0.80 7.24
CA MET A 51 6.24 0.80 6.13
C MET A 51 6.64 2.22 5.72
N ALA A 52 5.72 3.18 5.69
CA ALA A 52 5.97 4.59 5.41
C ALA A 52 6.97 5.21 6.40
N LEU A 53 6.82 4.93 7.70
CA LEU A 53 7.71 5.41 8.74
C LEU A 53 9.14 4.86 8.58
N PHE A 54 9.27 3.62 8.13
CA PHE A 54 10.56 2.95 7.99
C PHE A 54 11.17 3.10 6.60
N SER A 55 10.43 3.58 5.61
CA SER A 55 10.88 3.66 4.22
C SER A 55 11.90 4.76 3.97
N GLN A 56 12.85 4.51 3.06
CA GLN A 56 13.89 5.43 2.60
C GLN A 56 13.33 6.46 1.62
N HIS A 57 12.38 7.27 2.08
CA HIS A 57 11.89 8.45 1.38
C HIS A 57 12.00 9.70 2.25
N GLN A 58 11.65 10.86 1.69
CA GLN A 58 11.85 12.16 2.35
C GLN A 58 11.06 12.30 3.65
N LEU A 59 9.88 11.67 3.75
CA LEU A 59 9.01 11.70 4.93
C LEU A 59 9.17 10.45 5.84
N GLY A 60 10.23 9.68 5.63
CA GLY A 60 10.51 8.46 6.38
C GLY A 60 11.27 8.83 7.65
N LEU A 61 10.85 8.30 8.79
CA LEU A 61 11.44 8.62 10.08
C LEU A 61 12.72 7.81 10.32
N PHE A 62 12.66 6.50 10.08
CA PHE A 62 13.76 5.57 10.40
C PHE A 62 14.63 5.21 9.19
N LYS A 63 14.09 5.33 7.96
CA LYS A 63 14.83 5.11 6.70
C LYS A 63 15.58 3.76 6.64
N ALA A 64 15.01 2.73 7.24
CA ALA A 64 15.56 1.38 7.30
C ALA A 64 15.21 0.52 6.07
N VAL A 65 14.08 0.80 5.43
CA VAL A 65 13.55 -0.02 4.32
C VAL A 65 13.85 0.66 2.98
N PRO A 66 14.54 0.00 2.04
CA PRO A 66 14.75 0.55 0.70
C PRO A 66 13.43 0.85 -0.01
N MET A 67 13.37 1.98 -0.73
CA MET A 67 12.16 2.40 -1.45
C MET A 67 11.61 1.31 -2.38
N GLN A 68 12.47 0.50 -2.99
CA GLN A 68 12.03 -0.57 -3.90
C GLN A 68 11.29 -1.69 -3.18
N LEU A 69 11.77 -2.06 -1.99
CA LEU A 69 11.11 -3.06 -1.15
C LEU A 69 9.77 -2.52 -0.66
N HIS A 70 9.73 -1.26 -0.23
CA HIS A 70 8.50 -0.58 0.12
C HIS A 70 7.47 -0.60 -1.02
N LEU A 71 7.84 -0.17 -2.23
CA LEU A 71 6.96 -0.19 -3.40
C LEU A 71 6.51 -1.62 -3.77
N THR A 72 7.38 -2.61 -3.61
CA THR A 72 7.03 -4.02 -3.84
C THR A 72 5.95 -4.49 -2.88
N ILE A 73 6.10 -4.15 -1.60
CA ILE A 73 5.13 -4.49 -0.56
C ILE A 73 3.80 -3.77 -0.80
N ASP A 74 3.81 -2.49 -1.21
CA ASP A 74 2.59 -1.75 -1.58
C ASP A 74 1.82 -2.43 -2.71
N MET A 75 2.52 -2.88 -3.76
CA MET A 75 1.89 -3.58 -4.88
C MET A 75 1.28 -4.90 -4.44
N LEU A 76 1.99 -5.69 -3.63
CA LEU A 76 1.48 -6.96 -3.09
C LEU A 76 0.27 -6.72 -2.17
N ALA A 77 0.35 -5.73 -1.29
CA ALA A 77 -0.73 -5.32 -0.41
C ALA A 77 -1.97 -4.88 -1.21
N GLY A 78 -1.77 -4.09 -2.28
CA GLY A 78 -2.84 -3.70 -3.20
C GLY A 78 -3.51 -4.90 -3.86
N CYS A 79 -2.73 -5.87 -4.36
CA CYS A 79 -3.26 -7.12 -4.92
C CYS A 79 -4.07 -7.93 -3.89
N VAL A 80 -3.55 -8.06 -2.66
CA VAL A 80 -4.27 -8.74 -1.56
C VAL A 80 -5.59 -8.04 -1.28
N LEU A 81 -5.60 -6.70 -1.22
CA LEU A 81 -6.80 -5.93 -0.93
C LEU A 81 -7.84 -6.10 -2.06
N ILE A 82 -7.43 -6.07 -3.33
CA ILE A 82 -8.31 -6.33 -4.49
C ILE A 82 -8.91 -7.73 -4.44
N ALA A 83 -8.09 -8.75 -4.13
CA ALA A 83 -8.52 -10.14 -4.16
C ALA A 83 -9.37 -10.53 -2.94
N SER A 84 -9.20 -9.83 -1.82
CA SER A 84 -9.81 -10.19 -0.54
C SER A 84 -11.33 -10.39 -0.55
N PRO A 85 -12.17 -9.55 -1.22
CA PRO A 85 -13.62 -9.76 -1.20
C PRO A 85 -14.04 -11.05 -1.88
N PHE A 86 -13.27 -11.49 -2.88
CA PHE A 86 -13.53 -12.69 -3.65
C PHE A 86 -13.02 -13.94 -2.94
N ILE A 87 -11.80 -13.89 -2.39
CA ILE A 87 -11.17 -15.02 -1.68
C ILE A 87 -11.93 -15.36 -0.40
N TYR A 88 -12.32 -14.34 0.37
CA TYR A 88 -13.01 -14.53 1.65
C TYR A 88 -14.55 -14.47 1.53
N GLY A 89 -15.09 -14.38 0.31
CA GLY A 89 -16.53 -14.53 0.05
C GLY A 89 -17.41 -13.37 0.53
N PHE A 90 -16.86 -12.18 0.77
CA PHE A 90 -17.61 -11.00 1.22
C PHE A 90 -17.91 -9.98 0.12
N ALA A 91 -17.63 -10.30 -1.15
CA ALA A 91 -17.86 -9.41 -2.29
C ALA A 91 -19.32 -8.90 -2.41
N GLN A 92 -20.30 -9.69 -1.97
CA GLN A 92 -21.72 -9.29 -1.98
C GLN A 92 -22.07 -8.29 -0.87
N LEU A 93 -21.22 -8.18 0.16
CA LEU A 93 -21.42 -7.28 1.31
C LEU A 93 -20.65 -5.98 1.11
N VAL A 94 -19.36 -6.08 0.74
CA VAL A 94 -18.47 -4.93 0.55
C VAL A 94 -17.34 -5.28 -0.42
N VAL A 95 -17.38 -4.71 -1.62
CA VAL A 95 -16.35 -4.93 -2.64
C VAL A 95 -15.60 -3.65 -2.98
N TRP A 96 -16.33 -2.55 -3.19
CA TRP A 96 -15.76 -1.34 -3.79
C TRP A 96 -14.67 -0.66 -2.95
N PRO A 97 -14.80 -0.48 -1.62
CA PRO A 97 -13.72 0.09 -0.83
C PRO A 97 -12.41 -0.71 -0.95
N HIS A 98 -12.48 -2.04 -0.89
CA HIS A 98 -11.31 -2.91 -0.97
C HIS A 98 -10.67 -2.86 -2.37
N VAL A 99 -11.48 -2.99 -3.42
CA VAL A 99 -10.97 -3.00 -4.80
C VAL A 99 -10.39 -1.64 -5.20
N LEU A 100 -11.09 -0.54 -4.91
CA LEU A 100 -10.65 0.79 -5.30
C LEU A 100 -9.37 1.21 -4.56
N LEU A 101 -9.31 0.98 -3.25
CA LEU A 101 -8.11 1.26 -2.46
C LEU A 101 -6.95 0.34 -2.84
N GLY A 102 -7.23 -0.92 -3.18
CA GLY A 102 -6.21 -1.86 -3.62
C GLY A 102 -5.64 -1.49 -5.00
N ILE A 103 -6.49 -1.08 -5.95
CA ILE A 103 -6.07 -0.54 -7.26
C ILE A 103 -5.24 0.71 -7.05
N PHE A 104 -5.64 1.58 -6.12
CA PHE A 104 -4.87 2.78 -5.80
C PHE A 104 -3.46 2.43 -5.29
N SER A 105 -3.33 1.57 -4.28
CA SER A 105 -2.01 1.16 -3.75
C SER A 105 -1.15 0.46 -4.79
N LEU A 106 -1.74 -0.46 -5.57
CA LEU A 106 -1.05 -1.12 -6.67
C LEU A 106 -0.53 -0.11 -7.71
N SER A 107 -1.39 0.82 -8.13
CA SER A 107 -1.05 1.83 -9.13
C SER A 107 -0.02 2.82 -8.61
N ALA A 108 -0.10 3.22 -7.34
CA ALA A 108 0.89 4.07 -6.69
C ALA A 108 2.26 3.39 -6.67
N GLY A 109 2.32 2.10 -6.29
CA GLY A 109 3.55 1.30 -6.31
C GLY A 109 4.16 1.16 -7.71
N LEU A 110 3.31 0.95 -8.72
CA LEU A 110 3.72 0.79 -10.11
C LEU A 110 4.23 2.10 -10.74
N LEU A 111 3.55 3.22 -10.50
CA LEU A 111 3.79 4.48 -11.21
C LEU A 111 4.83 5.39 -10.53
N THR A 112 5.34 4.98 -9.37
CA THR A 112 6.33 5.72 -8.60
C THR A 112 7.77 5.46 -9.05
N GLN A 113 8.59 6.52 -8.97
CA GLN A 113 10.03 6.45 -9.21
C GLN A 113 10.71 5.41 -8.32
N ASN A 114 11.64 4.65 -8.89
CA ASN A 114 12.31 3.49 -8.28
C ASN A 114 11.44 2.23 -8.12
N SER A 115 10.29 2.15 -8.79
CA SER A 115 9.57 0.88 -8.92
C SER A 115 10.48 -0.21 -9.51
N PRO A 116 10.49 -1.43 -8.92
CA PRO A 116 11.39 -2.51 -9.34
C PRO A 116 11.20 -2.90 -10.81
N LEU A 117 10.01 -2.65 -11.38
CA LEU A 117 9.74 -2.92 -12.80
C LEU A 117 10.49 -2.00 -13.77
N TYR A 118 10.99 -0.86 -13.30
CA TYR A 118 11.75 0.08 -14.14
C TYR A 118 13.24 0.04 -13.87
N ARG A 119 13.66 -0.32 -12.65
CA ARG A 119 15.06 -0.43 -12.26
C ARG A 119 15.16 -1.26 -11.00
N VAL A 120 15.79 -2.42 -11.05
CA VAL A 120 16.13 -3.21 -9.85
C VAL A 120 17.44 -2.69 -9.28
N ARG A 121 17.43 -2.25 -8.02
CA ARG A 121 18.57 -1.80 -7.20
C ARG A 121 18.44 -2.41 -5.80
N PHE A 122 18.11 -3.70 -5.70
CA PHE A 122 18.01 -4.38 -4.42
C PHE A 122 19.36 -4.40 -3.67
N PHE A 123 20.47 -4.21 -4.38
CA PHE A 123 21.83 -4.09 -3.83
C PHE A 123 22.62 -3.11 -4.70
N ASP A 124 23.07 -1.98 -4.15
CA ASP A 124 24.18 -1.24 -4.75
C ASP A 124 25.45 -2.06 -4.48
N GLU A 125 26.34 -2.17 -5.48
CA GLU A 125 27.63 -2.89 -5.41
C GLU A 125 28.63 -2.27 -4.41
N ARG A 126 28.18 -1.29 -3.61
CA ARG A 126 29.01 -0.47 -2.72
C ARG A 126 28.77 -0.65 -1.23
N GLY A 127 27.99 -1.65 -0.82
CA GLY A 127 27.91 -2.13 0.57
C GLY A 127 28.18 -1.07 1.65
N TYR A 128 27.13 -0.35 2.05
CA TYR A 128 27.12 0.37 3.33
C TYR A 128 25.96 -0.16 4.16
#